data_AF-A0A954UBR0-F1
#
_entry.id   AF-A0A954UBR0-F1
#
_cell.length_a   1.000
_cell.length_b   1.000
_cell.length_c   1.000
_cell.angle_alpha   90.00
_cell.angle_beta   90.00
_cell.angle_gamma   90.00
#
_symmetry.space_group_name_H-M   'P 1'
#
loop_
_entity.id
_entity.type
_entity.pdbx_description
1 polymer ?
#
loop_
_entity_poly.entity_id
_entity_poly.type
_entity_poly.pdbx_seq_one_letter_code
_entity_poly.pdbx_strand_id
1 'polypeptide(L)'
;LEFRALMDWESITPADSDHVLAVDEALQELAALDPRQASIVEMRFFAGMTVAEVAEHLKVSKRTVEADWTMTKAWLRRWFDDEGQNS
;
A
#
# COMPACT_ATOMS: atom_id res chain seq x y z
N LEU A 1 -18.57 -4.68 -14.54
CA LEU A 1 -18.54 -5.17 -13.15
C LEU A 1 -17.36 -4.49 -12.48
N GLU A 2 -17.64 -3.41 -11.76
CA GLU A 2 -16.62 -2.52 -11.23
C GLU A 2 -15.84 -3.20 -10.09
N PHE A 3 -14.56 -3.42 -10.32
CA PHE A 3 -13.58 -3.96 -9.37
C PHE A 3 -13.37 -3.05 -8.13
N ARG A 4 -14.09 -1.93 -8.06
CA ARG A 4 -14.09 -0.92 -6.99
C ARG A 4 -14.67 -1.40 -5.66
N ALA A 5 -15.42 -2.50 -5.63
CA ALA A 5 -16.16 -2.92 -4.43
C ALA A 5 -15.35 -3.71 -3.38
N LEU A 6 -14.11 -4.12 -3.65
CA LEU A 6 -13.31 -4.97 -2.74
C LEU A 6 -12.29 -4.23 -1.88
N MET A 7 -12.27 -2.91 -1.92
CA MET A 7 -11.18 -2.11 -1.39
C MET A 7 -11.73 -0.83 -0.74
N ASP A 8 -12.30 -0.97 0.47
CA ASP A 8 -12.62 0.18 1.35
C ASP A 8 -11.32 0.72 1.99
N TRP A 9 -10.44 1.26 1.15
CA TRP A 9 -9.21 1.98 1.54
C TRP A 9 -9.13 3.35 0.87
N GLU A 10 -10.05 3.67 -0.05
CA GLU A 10 -10.23 4.99 -0.65
C GLU A 10 -10.61 6.04 0.41
N SER A 11 -10.94 5.60 1.63
CA SER A 11 -11.18 6.43 2.81
C SER A 11 -9.89 6.89 3.52
N ILE A 12 -8.72 6.30 3.22
CA ILE A 12 -7.43 6.80 3.75
C ILE A 12 -7.03 8.01 2.89
N THR A 13 -7.43 9.19 3.35
CA THR A 13 -7.01 10.44 2.73
C THR A 13 -5.84 11.03 3.52
N PRO A 14 -4.82 11.61 2.87
CA PRO A 14 -3.67 12.23 3.53
C PRO A 14 -4.00 13.54 4.28
N ALA A 15 -5.28 13.77 4.60
CA ALA A 15 -5.76 14.99 5.24
C ALA A 15 -5.45 15.05 6.75
N ASP A 16 -5.15 13.92 7.38
CA ASP A 16 -4.65 13.86 8.75
C ASP A 16 -3.12 13.75 8.76
N SER A 17 -2.44 14.76 9.30
CA SER A 17 -0.97 14.83 9.30
C SER A 17 -0.30 13.69 10.08
N ASP A 18 -0.93 13.23 11.17
CA ASP A 18 -0.44 12.09 11.96
C ASP A 18 -0.56 10.77 11.18
N HIS A 19 -1.63 10.61 10.39
CA HIS A 19 -1.80 9.46 9.50
C HIS A 19 -0.77 9.45 8.36
N VAL A 20 -0.38 10.61 7.85
CA VAL A 20 0.66 10.72 6.81
C VAL A 20 2.03 10.30 7.36
N LEU A 21 2.39 10.74 8.57
CA LEU A 21 3.67 10.38 9.18
C LEU A 21 3.76 8.87 9.45
N ALA A 22 2.71 8.28 10.01
CA ALA A 22 2.69 6.85 10.30
C ALA A 22 2.73 6.00 8.99
N VAL A 23 2.12 6.48 7.90
CA VAL A 23 2.26 5.83 6.59
C VAL A 23 3.69 5.93 6.05
N ASP A 24 4.39 7.05 6.25
CA ASP A 24 5.79 7.22 5.84
C ASP A 24 6.71 6.25 6.59
N GLU A 25 6.56 6.13 7.91
CA GLU A 25 7.33 5.20 8.73
C GLU A 25 7.08 3.73 8.32
N ALA A 26 5.82 3.34 8.16
CA ALA A 26 5.45 2.02 7.68
C ALA A 26 6.07 1.72 6.30
N LEU A 27 6.13 2.72 5.41
CA LEU A 27 6.73 2.58 4.09
C LEU A 27 8.25 2.43 4.15
N GLN A 28 8.92 3.13 5.06
CA GLN A 28 10.36 2.98 5.25
C GLN A 28 10.72 1.56 5.72
N GLU A 29 9.95 1.02 6.68
CA GLU A 29 10.12 -0.37 7.13
C GLU A 29 9.81 -1.38 6.03
N LEU A 30 8.70 -1.18 5.31
CA LEU A 30 8.34 -2.04 4.21
C LEU A 30 9.39 -2.02 3.10
N ALA A 31 9.98 -0.86 2.79
CA ALA A 31 11.01 -0.74 1.78
C ALA A 31 12.29 -1.50 2.15
N ALA A 32 12.61 -1.58 3.44
CA ALA A 32 13.72 -2.38 3.94
C ALA A 32 13.44 -3.90 3.85
N LEU A 33 12.17 -4.31 4.01
CA LEU A 33 11.76 -5.71 3.96
C LEU A 33 11.53 -6.22 2.52
N ASP A 34 10.75 -5.49 1.73
CA ASP A 34 10.41 -5.78 0.34
C ASP A 34 10.24 -4.47 -0.45
N PRO A 35 11.29 -4.02 -1.16
CA PRO A 35 11.25 -2.76 -1.89
C PRO A 35 10.21 -2.74 -3.02
N ARG A 36 9.85 -3.90 -3.59
CA ARG A 36 8.82 -3.96 -4.63
C ARG A 36 7.44 -3.67 -4.05
N GLN A 37 7.14 -4.23 -2.88
CA GLN A 37 5.89 -3.96 -2.17
C GLN A 37 5.76 -2.50 -1.76
N ALA A 38 6.85 -1.88 -1.28
CA ALA A 38 6.86 -0.46 -0.96
C ALA A 38 6.59 0.41 -2.20
N SER A 39 7.23 0.13 -3.34
CA SER A 39 6.95 0.85 -4.60
C SER A 39 5.49 0.66 -5.06
N ILE A 40 4.91 -0.52 -4.89
CA ILE A 40 3.49 -0.75 -5.21
C ILE A 40 2.59 0.15 -4.35
N VAL A 41 2.86 0.26 -3.05
CA VAL A 41 2.10 1.17 -2.17
C VAL A 41 2.28 2.61 -2.61
N GLU A 42 3.50 3.05 -2.85
CA GLU A 42 3.78 4.42 -3.26
C GLU A 42 3.03 4.81 -4.54
N MET A 43 3.12 3.98 -5.58
CA MET A 43 2.43 4.22 -6.85
C MET A 43 0.91 4.19 -6.72
N ARG A 44 0.36 3.29 -5.90
CA ARG A 44 -1.10 3.16 -5.77
C ARG A 44 -1.71 4.22 -4.86
N PHE A 45 -1.06 4.53 -3.75
CA PHE A 45 -1.53 5.51 -2.75
C PHE A 45 -1.23 6.95 -3.20
N PHE A 46 0.02 7.27 -3.55
CA PHE A 46 0.41 8.66 -3.82
C PHE A 46 0.24 9.04 -5.29
N ALA A 47 0.59 8.15 -6.22
CA ALA A 47 0.45 8.44 -7.65
C ALA A 47 -0.94 8.07 -8.22
N GLY A 48 -1.81 7.43 -7.43
CA GLY A 48 -3.16 7.04 -7.84
C GLY A 48 -3.20 6.00 -8.96
N MET A 49 -2.12 5.26 -9.18
CA MET A 49 -1.99 4.31 -10.27
C MET A 49 -2.87 3.07 -10.06
N THR A 50 -3.40 2.55 -11.17
CA THR A 50 -4.10 1.27 -11.22
C THR A 50 -3.13 0.09 -11.18
N VAL A 51 -3.62 -1.11 -10.83
CA VAL A 51 -2.84 -2.37 -10.87
C VAL A 51 -2.21 -2.60 -12.24
N ALA A 52 -2.91 -2.24 -13.31
CA ALA A 52 -2.42 -2.42 -14.68
C ALA A 52 -1.22 -1.50 -14.96
N GLU A 53 -1.33 -0.22 -14.61
CA GLU A 53 -0.25 0.76 -14.80
C GLU A 53 0.98 0.40 -13.93
N VAL A 54 0.76 -0.07 -12.70
CA VAL A 54 1.84 -0.55 -11.82
C VAL A 54 2.53 -1.78 -12.42
N ALA A 55 1.77 -2.74 -12.93
CA ALA A 55 2.33 -3.94 -13.56
C ALA A 55 3.18 -3.60 -14.77
N GLU A 56 2.73 -2.66 -15.61
CA GLU A 56 3.49 -2.14 -16.74
C GLU A 56 4.77 -1.42 -16.31
N HIS A 57 4.66 -0.56 -15.29
CA HIS A 57 5.81 0.18 -14.75
C HIS A 57 6.89 -0.75 -14.17
N LEU A 58 6.48 -1.74 -13.37
CA LEU A 58 7.38 -2.71 -12.74
C LEU A 58 7.79 -3.86 -13.67
N LYS A 59 7.22 -3.93 -14.88
CA LYS A 59 7.44 -5.02 -15.85
C LYS A 59 7.15 -6.41 -15.28
N VAL A 60 6.07 -6.53 -14.52
CA VAL A 60 5.57 -7.79 -13.95
C VAL A 60 4.14 -8.07 -14.40
N SER A 61 3.61 -9.24 -14.07
CA SER A 61 2.20 -9.55 -14.39
C SER A 61 1.25 -8.82 -13.44
N LYS A 62 0.02 -8.50 -13.91
CA LYS A 62 -1.04 -7.95 -13.03
C LYS A 62 -1.30 -8.85 -11.82
N ARG A 63 -1.27 -10.16 -12.03
CA ARG A 63 -1.41 -11.17 -10.96
C ARG A 63 -0.32 -11.05 -9.89
N THR A 64 0.91 -10.73 -10.28
CA THR A 64 2.02 -10.49 -9.35
C THR A 64 1.73 -9.26 -8.49
N VAL A 65 1.31 -8.15 -9.11
CA VAL A 65 0.94 -6.93 -8.38
C VAL A 65 -0.24 -7.16 -7.44
N GLU A 66 -1.25 -7.91 -7.85
CA GLU A 66 -2.40 -8.25 -7.00
C GLU A 66 -2.00 -9.10 -5.78
N ALA A 67 -1.11 -10.08 -5.98
CA ALA A 67 -0.61 -10.93 -4.91
C ALA A 67 0.24 -10.11 -3.92
N ASP A 68 1.23 -9.36 -4.43
CA ASP A 68 2.06 -8.48 -3.62
C ASP A 68 1.19 -7.49 -2.84
N TRP A 69 0.24 -6.83 -3.52
CA TRP A 69 -0.69 -5.90 -2.90
C TRP A 69 -1.50 -6.52 -1.77
N THR A 70 -1.93 -7.77 -1.92
CA THR A 70 -2.67 -8.49 -0.88
C THR A 70 -1.79 -8.72 0.34
N MET A 71 -0.52 -9.12 0.13
CA MET A 71 0.45 -9.30 1.20
C MET A 71 0.76 -7.98 1.90
N THR A 72 0.98 -6.91 1.13
CA THR A 72 1.29 -5.59 1.66
C THR A 72 0.16 -5.03 2.51
N LYS A 73 -1.10 -5.19 2.10
CA LYS A 73 -2.25 -4.80 2.93
C LYS A 73 -2.28 -5.53 4.28
N ALA A 74 -2.02 -6.84 4.26
CA ALA A 74 -2.00 -7.63 5.49
C ALA A 74 -0.85 -7.20 6.41
N TRP A 75 0.31 -6.88 5.83
CA TRP A 75 1.46 -6.34 6.55
C TRP A 75 1.18 -4.97 7.16
N LEU A 76 0.69 -4.00 6.36
CA LEU A 76 0.35 -2.65 6.83
C LEU A 76 -0.67 -2.69 7.96
N ARG A 77 -1.71 -3.53 7.82
CA ARG A 77 -2.71 -3.69 8.87
C ARG A 77 -2.08 -4.09 10.19
N ARG A 78 -1.17 -5.08 10.17
CA ARG A 78 -0.46 -5.52 11.36
C ARG A 78 0.44 -4.42 11.92
N TRP A 79 1.17 -3.72 11.07
CA TRP A 79 2.07 -2.64 11.49
C TRP A 79 1.29 -1.55 12.27
N PHE A 80 0.15 -1.10 11.75
CA PHE A 80 -0.71 -0.13 12.44
C PHE A 80 -1.37 -0.68 13.72
N ASP A 81 -1.75 -1.96 13.74
CA ASP A 81 -2.30 -2.60 14.95
C ASP A 81 -1.22 -2.72 16.05
N ASP A 82 0.06 -2.87 15.69
CA ASP A 82 1.20 -2.92 16.62
C ASP A 82 1.60 -1.50 17.11
N GLU A 83 1.61 -0.48 16.25
CA GLU A 83 1.85 0.93 16.66
C GLU A 83 0.76 1.49 17.57
N GLY A 84 -0.51 1.09 17.36
CA GLY A 84 -1.63 1.46 18.24
C GLY A 84 -1.54 0.89 19.66
N GLN A 85 -0.58 0.00 19.94
CA GLN A 85 -0.29 -0.54 21.27
C GLN A 85 0.96 0.09 21.90
N ASN A 86 1.75 0.86 21.14
CA ASN A 86 3.02 1.45 21.57
C ASN A 86 2.95 2.99 21.74
N SER A 87 1.77 3.59 21.59
CA SER A 87 1.47 5.02 21.82
C SER A 87 0.53 5.24 23.01
#